data_AF-B9KCB3-F1
#
_entry.id   AF-B9KCB3-F1
#
_cell.length_a   1.000
_cell.length_b   1.000
_cell.length_c   1.000
_cell.angle_alpha   90.00
_cell.angle_beta   90.00
_cell.angle_gamma   90.00
#
_symmetry.space_group_name_H-M   'P 1'
#
loop_
_entity.id
_entity.type
_entity.pdbx_description
1 polymer ?
#
loop_
_entity_poly.entity_id
_entity_poly.type
_entity_poly.pdbx_seq_one_letter_code
_entity_poly.pdbx_strand_id
1 'polypeptide(L)'
;MENQTLEEKFEELYLKSALSEWDKAINELKNFDKKEVKSELKKKHKLLKDYIVFKLNERYGEFDNEKYDKLYQKMQEIENDCNLRSKYNSLKNRNNIKEPFNGIDNFISWYKKQEKECYYCKIAQSDLANLFKNKLITSKKPSFNSSLQIERLNPDKGYNEENCVLACCICNNAKSDMISASDFEKYFSNSVKNFYENLLKNIKPK
;
A
#
# COMPACT_ATOMS: atom_id res chain seq x y z
N MET A 1 24.72 5.19 -0.25
CA MET A 1 23.61 4.30 0.14
C MET A 1 23.13 4.79 1.48
N GLU A 2 21.89 5.28 1.57
CA GLU A 2 21.30 5.68 2.84
C GLU A 2 21.26 4.46 3.79
N ASN A 3 21.59 4.69 5.07
CA ASN A 3 21.45 3.66 6.09
C ASN A 3 19.96 3.42 6.32
N GLN A 4 19.42 2.32 5.77
CA GLN A 4 18.09 1.82 6.10
C GLN A 4 17.95 1.68 7.63
N THR A 5 16.81 2.08 8.16
CA THR A 5 16.44 1.88 9.56
C THR A 5 16.13 0.41 9.87
N LEU A 6 16.12 0.05 11.16
CA LEU A 6 15.72 -1.29 11.61
C LEU A 6 14.28 -1.61 11.17
N GLU A 7 13.36 -0.64 11.26
CA GLU A 7 11.97 -0.82 10.83
C GLU A 7 11.88 -1.06 9.33
N GLU A 8 12.51 -0.23 8.50
CA GLU A 8 12.51 -0.41 7.04
C GLU A 8 13.10 -1.76 6.62
N LYS A 9 14.15 -2.22 7.32
CA LYS A 9 14.73 -3.53 7.03
C LYS A 9 13.84 -4.68 7.48
N PHE A 10 13.18 -4.54 8.63
CA PHE A 10 12.18 -5.51 9.07
C PHE A 10 11.02 -5.58 8.09
N GLU A 11 10.48 -4.45 7.63
CA GLU A 11 9.40 -4.41 6.64
C GLU A 11 9.81 -5.10 5.33
N GLU A 12 11.03 -4.81 4.85
CA GLU A 12 11.59 -5.45 3.67
C GLU A 12 11.67 -6.98 3.83
N LEU A 13 12.23 -7.46 4.94
CA LEU A 13 12.32 -8.90 5.22
C LEU A 13 10.94 -9.52 5.41
N TYR A 14 10.03 -8.89 6.15
CA TYR A 14 8.66 -9.34 6.38
C TYR A 14 7.90 -9.51 5.05
N LEU A 15 7.86 -8.47 4.22
CA LEU A 15 7.20 -8.50 2.91
C LEU A 15 7.85 -9.50 1.96
N LYS A 16 9.18 -9.54 1.90
CA LYS A 16 9.87 -10.51 1.07
C LYS A 16 9.69 -11.93 1.59
N SER A 17 9.53 -12.14 2.89
CA SER A 17 9.45 -13.47 3.51
C SER A 17 8.11 -14.18 3.37
N ALA A 18 7.04 -13.43 3.04
CA ALA A 18 5.72 -14.01 2.81
C ALA A 18 5.71 -15.06 1.69
N LEU A 19 6.58 -14.94 0.67
CA LEU A 19 6.83 -15.99 -0.33
C LEU A 19 8.27 -16.03 -0.90
N SER A 20 9.01 -14.91 -0.92
CA SER A 20 10.22 -14.76 -1.76
C SER A 20 11.59 -14.93 -1.07
N GLU A 21 11.73 -14.73 0.25
CA GLU A 21 13.04 -14.86 0.93
C GLU A 21 13.49 -16.30 1.07
N TRP A 22 12.56 -17.26 1.16
CA TRP A 22 12.95 -18.67 1.03
C TRP A 22 13.55 -18.91 -0.35
N ASP A 23 12.88 -18.46 -1.41
CA ASP A 23 13.36 -18.68 -2.77
C ASP A 23 14.61 -17.85 -3.10
N LYS A 24 14.80 -16.67 -2.49
CA LYS A 24 16.04 -15.87 -2.61
C LYS A 24 17.19 -16.38 -1.77
N ALA A 25 16.99 -16.77 -0.51
CA ALA A 25 18.01 -17.44 0.30
C ALA A 25 18.45 -18.76 -0.35
N ILE A 26 17.53 -19.48 -1.01
CA ILE A 26 17.82 -20.63 -1.85
C ILE A 26 18.64 -20.23 -3.10
N ASN A 27 18.34 -19.10 -3.75
CA ASN A 27 19.07 -18.64 -4.94
C ASN A 27 20.43 -17.99 -4.64
N GLU A 28 20.66 -17.42 -3.45
CA GLU A 28 21.94 -16.86 -3.01
C GLU A 28 22.99 -17.97 -2.73
N LEU A 29 22.53 -19.19 -2.43
CA LEU A 29 23.34 -20.39 -2.28
C LEU A 29 23.58 -21.08 -3.63
N LYS A 30 24.14 -20.32 -4.59
CA LYS A 30 24.27 -20.62 -6.04
C LYS A 30 24.89 -21.98 -6.44
N ASN A 31 25.30 -22.83 -5.51
CA ASN A 31 26.06 -24.06 -5.76
C ASN A 31 25.40 -25.36 -5.24
N PHE A 32 24.17 -25.33 -4.74
CA PHE A 32 23.49 -26.52 -4.21
C PHE A 32 22.10 -26.74 -4.80
N ASP A 33 21.64 -27.99 -4.81
CA ASP A 33 20.27 -28.34 -5.23
C ASP A 33 19.25 -27.54 -4.40
N LYS A 34 18.40 -26.78 -5.08
CA LYS A 34 17.35 -25.94 -4.47
C LYS A 34 16.52 -26.70 -3.43
N LYS A 35 16.31 -28.01 -3.62
CA LYS A 35 15.50 -28.86 -2.74
C LYS A 35 16.24 -29.20 -1.43
N GLU A 36 17.55 -29.39 -1.51
CA GLU A 36 18.43 -29.72 -0.36
C GLU A 36 18.69 -28.47 0.49
N VAL A 37 18.96 -27.33 -0.14
CA VAL A 37 19.13 -26.03 0.52
C VAL A 37 17.89 -25.62 1.30
N LYS A 38 16.70 -25.79 0.69
CA LYS A 38 15.42 -25.53 1.35
C LYS A 38 15.23 -26.42 2.58
N SER A 39 15.71 -27.67 2.53
CA SER A 39 15.69 -28.59 3.66
C SER A 39 16.65 -28.14 4.76
N GLU A 40 17.87 -27.72 4.41
CA GLU A 40 18.88 -27.25 5.37
C GLU A 40 18.50 -25.96 6.08
N LEU A 41 17.97 -24.97 5.35
CA LEU A 41 17.48 -23.72 5.93
C LEU A 41 16.31 -23.98 6.89
N LYS A 42 15.40 -24.90 6.54
CA LYS A 42 14.31 -25.34 7.45
C LYS A 42 14.80 -26.14 8.64
N LYS A 43 15.91 -26.89 8.51
CA LYS A 43 16.56 -27.59 9.63
C LYS A 43 17.21 -26.59 10.59
N LYS A 44 17.85 -25.54 10.06
CA LYS A 44 18.60 -24.54 10.84
C LYS A 44 17.69 -23.50 11.50
N HIS A 45 16.63 -23.07 10.81
CA HIS A 45 15.64 -22.12 11.30
C HIS A 45 14.24 -22.73 11.08
N LYS A 46 13.71 -23.36 12.13
CA LYS A 46 12.42 -24.09 12.07
C LYS A 46 11.27 -23.18 11.68
N LEU A 47 11.30 -21.92 12.12
CA LEU A 47 10.29 -20.92 11.83
C LEU A 47 10.89 -19.76 11.04
N LEU A 48 10.06 -19.13 10.21
CA LEU A 48 10.45 -17.94 9.45
C LEU A 48 10.86 -16.77 10.37
N LYS A 49 10.19 -16.66 11.52
CA LYS A 49 10.54 -15.74 12.60
C LYS A 49 12.01 -15.87 13.01
N ASP A 50 12.50 -17.10 13.20
CA ASP A 50 13.87 -17.38 13.64
C ASP A 50 14.91 -16.90 12.62
N TYR A 51 14.59 -17.01 11.34
CA TYR A 51 15.45 -16.54 10.25
C TYR A 51 15.49 -15.01 10.17
N ILE A 52 14.34 -14.34 10.27
CA ILE A 52 14.26 -12.87 10.25
C ILE A 52 15.04 -12.29 11.45
N VAL A 53 14.85 -12.88 12.63
CA VAL A 53 15.59 -12.49 13.84
C VAL A 53 17.10 -12.67 13.65
N PHE A 54 17.54 -13.82 13.12
CA PHE A 54 18.95 -14.04 12.81
C PHE A 54 19.51 -12.98 11.84
N LYS A 55 18.81 -12.69 10.74
CA LYS A 55 19.26 -11.72 9.72
C LYS A 55 19.34 -10.29 10.25
N LEU A 56 18.40 -9.90 11.11
CA LEU A 56 18.43 -8.58 11.73
C LEU A 56 19.54 -8.48 12.78
N ASN A 57 19.83 -9.56 13.52
CA ASN A 57 20.97 -9.62 14.42
C ASN A 57 22.31 -9.44 13.69
N GLU A 58 22.50 -10.07 12.52
CA GLU A 58 23.74 -9.93 11.72
C GLU A 58 24.06 -8.47 11.37
N ARG A 59 23.03 -7.60 11.28
CA ARG A 59 23.18 -6.21 10.82
C ARG A 59 23.07 -5.17 11.93
N TYR A 60 22.22 -5.39 12.92
CA TYR A 60 21.87 -4.37 13.92
C TYR A 60 22.22 -4.77 15.36
N GLY A 61 22.85 -5.92 15.59
CA GLY A 61 23.14 -6.42 16.94
C GLY A 61 21.86 -6.91 17.62
N GLU A 62 21.68 -6.65 18.91
CA GLU A 62 20.62 -7.21 19.77
C GLU A 62 19.19 -7.04 19.22
N PHE A 63 18.75 -7.95 18.36
CA PHE A 63 17.40 -8.08 17.87
C PHE A 63 16.82 -9.40 18.38
N ASP A 64 15.77 -9.34 19.17
CA ASP A 64 15.20 -10.52 19.82
C ASP A 64 13.79 -10.82 19.32
N ASN A 65 13.22 -11.89 19.86
CA ASN A 65 11.87 -12.31 19.54
C ASN A 65 10.80 -11.29 19.99
N GLU A 66 11.05 -10.51 21.05
CA GLU A 66 10.11 -9.51 21.54
C GLU A 66 10.05 -8.30 20.58
N LYS A 67 11.21 -7.85 20.10
CA LYS A 67 11.32 -6.81 19.07
C LYS A 67 10.69 -7.27 17.76
N TYR A 68 10.89 -8.53 17.38
CA TYR A 68 10.20 -9.14 16.24
C TYR A 68 8.68 -9.07 16.42
N ASP A 69 8.15 -9.52 17.55
CA ASP A 69 6.70 -9.61 17.76
C ASP A 69 6.04 -8.23 17.75
N LYS A 70 6.69 -7.20 18.29
CA LYS A 70 6.22 -5.80 18.22
C LYS A 70 6.15 -5.28 16.79
N LEU A 71 7.22 -5.49 16.00
CA LEU A 71 7.24 -5.05 14.61
C LEU A 71 6.28 -5.87 13.73
N TYR A 72 6.15 -7.17 14.01
CA TYR A 72 5.20 -8.05 13.37
C TYR A 72 3.75 -7.64 13.66
N GLN A 73 3.41 -7.34 14.92
CA GLN A 73 2.09 -6.81 15.29
C GLN A 73 1.82 -5.47 14.59
N LYS A 74 2.78 -4.53 14.58
CA LYS A 74 2.68 -3.28 13.83
C LYS A 74 2.44 -3.53 12.34
N MET A 75 3.10 -4.52 11.74
CA MET A 75 2.86 -4.91 10.34
C MET A 75 1.47 -5.50 10.12
N GLN A 76 1.03 -6.40 11.00
CA GLN A 76 -0.31 -6.97 10.95
C GLN A 76 -1.38 -5.90 11.15
N GLU A 77 -1.17 -4.94 12.06
CA GLU A 77 -2.05 -3.79 12.24
C GLU A 77 -2.12 -2.95 10.97
N ILE A 78 -1.01 -2.73 10.26
CA ILE A 78 -1.03 -1.99 8.99
C ILE A 78 -1.67 -2.79 7.84
N GLU A 79 -1.48 -4.12 7.81
CA GLU A 79 -2.16 -4.99 6.83
C GLU A 79 -3.68 -5.06 7.08
N ASN A 80 -4.08 -5.04 8.36
CA ASN A 80 -5.46 -5.03 8.81
C ASN A 80 -6.08 -3.63 8.72
N ASP A 81 -5.27 -2.58 8.86
CA ASP A 81 -5.71 -1.21 8.69
C ASP A 81 -6.01 -0.97 7.20
N CYS A 82 -7.10 -0.26 6.94
CA CYS A 82 -7.63 0.09 5.63
C CYS A 82 -7.98 -1.03 4.62
N ASN A 83 -8.14 -2.30 5.06
CA ASN A 83 -8.63 -3.42 4.23
C ASN A 83 -7.81 -3.63 2.94
N LEU A 84 -6.48 -3.48 3.00
CA LEU A 84 -5.59 -3.53 1.82
C LEU A 84 -5.72 -4.82 1.02
N ARG A 85 -5.86 -5.97 1.70
CA ARG A 85 -6.12 -7.26 1.04
C ARG A 85 -7.39 -7.23 0.19
N SER A 86 -8.45 -6.64 0.72
CA SER A 86 -9.73 -6.48 0.02
C SER A 86 -9.61 -5.50 -1.15
N LYS A 87 -8.88 -4.39 -0.97
CA LYS A 87 -8.57 -3.45 -2.07
C LYS A 87 -7.82 -4.17 -3.20
N TYR A 88 -6.75 -4.89 -2.89
CA TYR A 88 -5.96 -5.66 -3.85
C TYR A 88 -6.80 -6.70 -4.61
N ASN A 89 -7.60 -7.49 -3.89
CA ASN A 89 -8.50 -8.47 -4.51
C ASN A 89 -9.53 -7.80 -5.43
N SER A 90 -10.01 -6.61 -5.05
CA SER A 90 -10.91 -5.82 -5.89
C SER A 90 -10.24 -5.34 -7.19
N LEU A 91 -8.92 -5.14 -7.21
CA LEU A 91 -8.19 -4.80 -8.45
C LEU A 91 -8.05 -6.02 -9.36
N LYS A 92 -7.73 -7.18 -8.80
CA LYS A 92 -7.64 -8.45 -9.55
C LYS A 92 -8.91 -8.73 -10.35
N ASN A 93 -10.06 -8.54 -9.71
CA ASN A 93 -11.36 -8.85 -10.31
C ASN A 93 -11.78 -7.89 -11.43
N ARG A 94 -11.22 -6.66 -11.49
CA ARG A 94 -11.66 -5.64 -12.45
C ARG A 94 -11.03 -5.73 -13.83
N ASN A 95 -9.81 -6.25 -13.94
CA ASN A 95 -9.02 -6.12 -15.17
C ASN A 95 -8.58 -7.45 -15.81
N ASN A 96 -9.04 -8.61 -15.32
CA ASN A 96 -8.49 -9.92 -15.72
C ASN A 96 -6.95 -10.02 -15.61
N ILE A 97 -6.31 -9.07 -14.92
CA ILE A 97 -4.87 -9.07 -14.64
C ILE A 97 -4.65 -10.03 -13.47
N LYS A 98 -3.90 -11.10 -13.72
CA LYS A 98 -3.64 -12.13 -12.71
C LYS A 98 -2.94 -11.55 -11.47
N GLU A 99 -2.12 -10.50 -11.62
CA GLU A 99 -1.26 -9.93 -10.57
C GLU A 99 -1.06 -8.41 -10.72
N PRO A 100 -1.99 -7.56 -10.25
CA PRO A 100 -1.78 -6.12 -10.09
C PRO A 100 -0.52 -5.84 -9.28
N PHE A 101 0.21 -4.76 -9.60
CA PHE A 101 1.46 -4.38 -8.92
C PHE A 101 2.52 -5.49 -8.86
N ASN A 102 2.41 -6.55 -9.67
CA ASN A 102 3.23 -7.77 -9.59
C ASN A 102 3.16 -8.47 -8.22
N GLY A 103 2.04 -8.33 -7.50
CA GLY A 103 1.82 -8.97 -6.20
C GLY A 103 1.24 -8.04 -5.15
N ILE A 104 0.67 -8.64 -4.10
CA ILE A 104 0.08 -7.89 -2.99
C ILE A 104 1.13 -7.14 -2.18
N ASP A 105 2.34 -7.68 -2.07
CA ASP A 105 3.40 -7.09 -1.25
C ASP A 105 3.88 -5.76 -1.84
N ASN A 106 4.08 -5.73 -3.16
CA ASN A 106 4.38 -4.50 -3.89
C ASN A 106 3.21 -3.52 -3.80
N PHE A 107 1.97 -3.98 -3.89
CA PHE A 107 0.80 -3.12 -3.67
C PHE A 107 0.79 -2.50 -2.26
N ILE A 108 1.07 -3.27 -1.21
CA ILE A 108 1.14 -2.77 0.17
C ILE A 108 2.30 -1.78 0.32
N SER A 109 3.49 -2.12 -0.20
CA SER A 109 4.68 -1.25 -0.16
C SER A 109 4.41 0.07 -0.88
N TRP A 110 3.86 0.01 -2.09
CA TRP A 110 3.43 1.18 -2.85
C TRP A 110 2.41 2.01 -2.07
N TYR A 111 1.35 1.38 -1.56
CA TYR A 111 0.26 2.07 -0.86
C TYR A 111 0.77 2.78 0.39
N LYS A 112 1.67 2.15 1.17
CA LYS A 112 2.28 2.75 2.36
C LYS A 112 3.03 4.04 2.05
N LYS A 113 3.84 4.04 0.97
CA LYS A 113 4.64 5.18 0.52
C LYS A 113 3.80 6.36 0.02
N GLN A 114 2.53 6.14 -0.33
CA GLN A 114 1.67 7.23 -0.80
C GLN A 114 1.30 8.16 0.35
N GLU A 115 1.43 9.46 0.12
CA GLU A 115 0.77 10.46 0.95
C GLU A 115 -0.74 10.20 0.93
N LYS A 116 -1.39 10.30 2.10
CA LYS A 116 -2.82 10.01 2.24
C LYS A 116 -3.66 11.20 1.80
N GLU A 117 -3.45 11.66 0.58
CA GLU A 117 -4.19 12.73 -0.08
C GLU A 117 -4.58 12.35 -1.51
N CYS A 118 -5.57 13.07 -2.06
CA CYS A 118 -5.93 12.95 -3.46
C CYS A 118 -4.84 13.56 -4.34
N TYR A 119 -4.29 12.78 -5.28
CA TYR A 119 -3.30 13.21 -6.26
C TYR A 119 -3.72 14.51 -6.98
N TYR A 120 -4.98 14.61 -7.40
CA TYR A 120 -5.50 15.75 -8.15
C TYR A 120 -5.83 16.96 -7.27
N CYS A 121 -6.82 16.84 -6.37
CA CYS A 121 -7.34 17.98 -5.62
C CYS A 121 -6.70 18.20 -4.24
N LYS A 122 -5.77 17.34 -3.84
CA LYS A 122 -4.99 17.47 -2.59
C LYS A 122 -5.79 17.39 -1.29
N ILE A 123 -7.05 16.94 -1.33
CA ILE A 123 -7.79 16.66 -0.08
C ILE A 123 -7.15 15.47 0.66
N ALA A 124 -6.84 15.66 1.95
CA ALA A 124 -6.37 14.60 2.82
C ALA A 124 -7.46 13.56 3.13
N GLN A 125 -7.05 12.31 3.37
CA GLN A 125 -7.93 11.21 3.76
C GLN A 125 -8.69 11.52 5.06
N SER A 126 -8.05 12.19 6.01
CA SER A 126 -8.66 12.64 7.27
C SER A 126 -9.78 13.65 7.02
N ASP A 127 -9.53 14.65 6.18
CA ASP A 127 -10.49 15.70 5.85
C ASP A 127 -11.69 15.15 5.08
N LEU A 128 -11.43 14.28 4.10
CA LEU A 128 -12.49 13.60 3.36
C LEU A 128 -13.36 12.75 4.30
N ALA A 129 -12.74 12.01 5.23
CA ALA A 129 -13.48 11.28 6.25
C ALA A 129 -14.31 12.19 7.16
N ASN A 130 -13.77 13.35 7.54
CA ASN A 130 -14.47 14.32 8.36
C ASN A 130 -15.71 14.89 7.65
N LEU A 131 -15.60 15.20 6.35
CA LEU A 131 -16.72 15.70 5.54
C LEU A 131 -17.89 14.70 5.44
N PHE A 132 -17.59 13.42 5.20
CA PHE A 132 -18.61 12.37 5.16
C PHE A 132 -19.21 12.09 6.55
N LYS A 133 -18.37 12.07 7.60
CA LYS A 133 -18.83 11.88 9.00
C LYS A 133 -19.81 12.98 9.43
N ASN A 134 -19.55 14.23 9.04
CA ASN A 134 -20.42 15.37 9.32
C ASN A 134 -21.56 15.53 8.30
N LYS A 135 -21.73 14.59 7.36
CA LYS A 135 -22.77 14.60 6.31
C LYS A 135 -22.76 15.86 5.43
N LEU A 136 -21.63 16.55 5.33
CA LEU A 136 -21.44 17.64 4.38
C LEU A 136 -21.32 17.12 2.95
N ILE A 137 -20.90 15.87 2.81
CA ILE A 137 -20.97 15.09 1.57
C ILE A 137 -21.67 13.77 1.89
N THR A 138 -22.61 13.39 1.04
CA THR A 138 -23.29 12.10 1.13
C THR A 138 -23.47 11.51 -0.27
N SER A 139 -23.55 10.19 -0.37
CA SER A 139 -23.89 9.51 -1.61
C SER A 139 -24.71 8.26 -1.32
N LYS A 140 -25.64 7.94 -2.22
CA LYS A 140 -26.37 6.67 -2.21
C LYS A 140 -25.54 5.52 -2.81
N LYS A 141 -24.48 5.83 -3.56
CA LYS A 141 -23.60 4.82 -4.17
C LYS A 141 -22.52 4.40 -3.15
N PRO A 142 -22.41 3.12 -2.77
CA PRO A 142 -21.41 2.66 -1.80
C PRO A 142 -19.95 2.93 -2.21
N SER A 143 -19.69 2.98 -3.53
CA SER A 143 -18.36 3.32 -4.06
C SER A 143 -17.99 4.78 -3.80
N PHE A 144 -18.94 5.69 -3.59
CA PHE A 144 -18.68 7.10 -3.34
C PHE A 144 -18.65 7.33 -1.83
N ASN A 145 -17.54 6.93 -1.23
CA ASN A 145 -17.33 6.97 0.21
C ASN A 145 -16.10 7.82 0.57
N SER A 146 -15.83 7.90 1.86
CA SER A 146 -14.76 8.72 2.43
C SER A 146 -13.35 8.20 2.17
N SER A 147 -13.16 7.01 1.57
CA SER A 147 -11.84 6.43 1.34
C SER A 147 -11.24 6.91 0.02
N LEU A 148 -9.94 7.25 0.05
CA LEU A 148 -9.17 7.41 -1.17
C LEU A 148 -9.13 6.07 -1.94
N GLN A 149 -9.33 6.20 -3.24
CA GLN A 149 -9.44 5.12 -4.21
C GLN A 149 -8.16 5.04 -5.03
N ILE A 150 -7.87 3.85 -5.54
CA ILE A 150 -6.73 3.62 -6.44
C ILE A 150 -7.19 4.02 -7.84
N GLU A 151 -6.59 5.06 -8.39
CA GLU A 151 -6.90 5.61 -9.71
C GLU A 151 -5.76 5.34 -10.69
N ARG A 152 -6.13 5.08 -11.95
CA ARG A 152 -5.16 4.90 -13.04
C ARG A 152 -4.94 6.21 -13.78
N LEU A 153 -3.69 6.62 -13.92
CA LEU A 153 -3.32 7.81 -14.69
C LEU A 153 -3.71 7.63 -16.17
N ASN A 154 -3.34 6.48 -16.74
CA ASN A 154 -3.77 6.04 -18.06
C ASN A 154 -4.75 4.84 -17.93
N PRO A 155 -6.00 4.96 -18.41
CA PRO A 155 -7.01 3.91 -18.31
C PRO A 155 -6.72 2.68 -19.18
N ASP A 156 -5.88 2.79 -20.21
CA ASP A 156 -5.49 1.68 -21.08
C ASP A 156 -4.35 0.84 -20.48
N LYS A 157 -3.69 1.36 -19.43
CA LYS A 157 -2.64 0.65 -18.70
C LYS A 157 -3.20 -0.08 -17.47
N GLY A 158 -2.44 -1.08 -17.02
CA GLY A 158 -2.77 -1.89 -15.85
C GLY A 158 -2.60 -1.15 -14.52
N TYR A 159 -2.87 -1.87 -13.43
CA TYR A 159 -2.59 -1.41 -12.07
C TYR A 159 -1.13 -1.75 -11.71
N ASN A 160 -0.28 -0.72 -11.60
CA ASN A 160 1.13 -0.81 -11.23
C ASN A 160 1.59 0.50 -10.57
N GLU A 161 2.82 0.52 -10.06
CA GLU A 161 3.35 1.65 -9.29
C GLU A 161 3.44 2.94 -10.12
N GLU A 162 3.74 2.82 -11.42
CA GLU A 162 3.96 3.95 -12.32
C GLU A 162 2.66 4.54 -12.89
N ASN A 163 1.58 3.77 -12.91
CA ASN A 163 0.29 4.15 -13.49
C ASN A 163 -0.79 4.39 -12.43
N CYS A 164 -0.51 4.16 -11.15
CA CYS A 164 -1.51 4.30 -10.10
C CYS A 164 -1.19 5.42 -9.12
N VAL A 165 -2.25 6.09 -8.68
CA VAL A 165 -2.23 7.14 -7.65
C VAL A 165 -3.43 6.98 -6.71
N LEU A 166 -3.40 7.68 -5.58
CA LEU A 166 -4.60 7.82 -4.73
C LEU A 166 -5.45 8.99 -5.19
N ALA A 167 -6.76 8.81 -5.32
CA ALA A 167 -7.70 9.86 -5.68
C ALA A 167 -8.96 9.78 -4.83
N CYS A 168 -9.56 10.94 -4.50
CA CYS A 168 -10.87 10.96 -3.86
C CYS A 168 -11.97 10.45 -4.82
N CYS A 169 -13.12 10.09 -4.27
CA CYS A 169 -14.23 9.55 -5.06
C CYS A 169 -14.75 10.53 -6.13
N ILE A 170 -14.68 11.85 -5.90
CA ILE A 170 -15.10 12.86 -6.88
C ILE A 170 -14.10 12.92 -8.03
N CYS A 171 -12.80 13.06 -7.76
CA CYS A 171 -11.80 13.16 -8.82
C CYS A 171 -11.69 11.90 -9.65
N ASN A 172 -11.64 10.72 -9.02
CA ASN A 172 -11.60 9.44 -9.74
C ASN A 172 -12.81 9.31 -10.67
N ASN A 173 -14.02 9.51 -10.15
CA ASN A 173 -15.23 9.35 -10.96
C ASN A 173 -15.38 10.41 -12.05
N ALA A 174 -15.01 11.67 -11.78
CA ALA A 174 -15.11 12.74 -12.75
C ALA A 174 -14.09 12.61 -13.89
N LYS A 175 -12.86 12.15 -13.60
CA LYS A 175 -11.87 11.88 -14.63
C LYS A 175 -12.32 10.77 -15.57
N SER A 176 -12.80 9.66 -14.99
CA SER A 176 -13.15 8.45 -15.74
C SER A 176 -11.95 7.96 -16.60
N ASP A 177 -12.26 7.09 -17.55
CA ASP A 177 -11.47 6.80 -18.74
C ASP A 177 -11.56 7.89 -19.83
N MET A 178 -12.40 8.92 -19.64
CA MET A 178 -12.69 9.94 -20.66
C MET A 178 -11.67 11.08 -20.70
N ILE A 179 -11.06 11.43 -19.56
CA ILE A 179 -10.19 12.60 -19.43
C ILE A 179 -8.79 12.13 -19.04
N SER A 180 -7.76 12.64 -19.71
CA SER A 180 -6.37 12.34 -19.38
C SER A 180 -6.03 12.87 -17.98
N ALA A 181 -5.09 12.21 -17.28
CA ALA A 181 -4.66 12.70 -15.95
C ALA A 181 -4.17 14.15 -16.01
N SER A 182 -3.42 14.52 -17.05
CA SER A 182 -2.91 15.88 -17.25
C SER A 182 -4.01 16.89 -17.50
N ASP A 183 -5.04 16.56 -18.30
CA ASP A 183 -6.15 17.49 -18.55
C ASP A 183 -7.02 17.63 -17.31
N PHE A 184 -7.25 16.53 -16.57
CA PHE A 184 -8.00 16.58 -15.33
C PHE A 184 -7.30 17.46 -14.29
N GLU A 185 -5.98 17.28 -14.14
CA GLU A 185 -5.16 18.10 -13.27
C GLU A 185 -5.18 19.57 -13.70
N LYS A 186 -5.03 19.86 -14.99
CA LYS A 186 -4.99 21.22 -15.52
C LYS A 186 -6.32 21.98 -15.40
N TYR A 187 -7.43 21.33 -15.72
CA TYR A 187 -8.70 22.04 -15.93
C TYR A 187 -9.73 21.83 -14.81
N PHE A 188 -9.63 20.77 -14.02
CA PHE A 188 -10.69 20.38 -13.07
C PHE A 188 -10.23 20.32 -11.61
N SER A 189 -8.97 19.95 -11.36
CA SER A 189 -8.46 19.69 -10.00
C SER A 189 -8.66 20.85 -9.02
N ASN A 190 -8.34 22.09 -9.44
CA ASN A 190 -8.47 23.29 -8.62
C ASN A 190 -9.92 23.59 -8.25
N SER A 191 -10.87 23.36 -9.16
CA SER A 191 -12.30 23.55 -8.86
C SER A 191 -12.78 22.58 -7.79
N VAL A 192 -12.35 21.31 -7.86
CA VAL A 192 -12.67 20.31 -6.84
C VAL A 192 -11.98 20.62 -5.51
N LYS A 193 -10.73 21.11 -5.54
CA LYS A 193 -10.00 21.56 -4.35
C LYS A 193 -10.76 22.69 -3.64
N ASN A 194 -11.12 23.74 -4.38
CA ASN A 194 -11.87 24.88 -3.84
C ASN A 194 -13.23 24.45 -3.24
N PHE A 195 -13.92 23.49 -3.88
CA PHE A 195 -15.16 22.92 -3.35
C PHE A 195 -14.93 22.28 -1.98
N TYR A 196 -13.91 21.43 -1.84
CA TYR A 196 -13.60 20.79 -0.56
C TYR A 196 -13.15 21.80 0.51
N GLU A 197 -12.28 22.74 0.18
CA GLU A 197 -11.83 23.79 1.12
C GLU A 197 -13.01 24.61 1.64
N ASN A 198 -13.98 24.94 0.80
CA ASN A 198 -15.19 25.65 1.21
C ASN A 198 -16.05 24.82 2.16
N LEU A 199 -16.19 23.52 1.93
CA LEU A 199 -16.91 22.64 2.87
C LEU A 199 -16.19 22.52 4.21
N LEU A 200 -14.86 22.40 4.21
CA LEU A 200 -14.05 22.28 5.42
C LEU A 200 -14.14 23.53 6.30
N LYS A 201 -14.18 24.74 5.70
CA LYS A 201 -14.41 26.00 6.44
C LYS A 201 -15.76 26.04 7.15
N ASN A 202 -16.76 25.32 6.63
CA ASN A 202 -18.11 25.26 7.20
C ASN A 202 -18.27 24.18 8.28
N ILE A 203 -17.20 23.44 8.61
CA ILE A 203 -17.19 22.56 9.77
C ILE A 203 -17.12 23.43 11.03
N LYS A 204 -18.27 23.66 11.66
CA LYS A 204 -18.30 24.26 12.99
C LYS A 204 -17.68 23.26 13.98
N PRO A 205 -16.71 23.69 14.82
CA PRO A 205 -16.30 22.85 15.94
C PRO A 205 -17.53 22.58 16.82
N LYS A 206 -17.72 21.31 17.15
CA LYS A 206 -18.74 20.87 18.13
C LYS A 206 -18.21 21.06 19.54
#